data_AF-Q1ZUA1-F1
#
_entry.id   AF-Q1ZUA1-F1
#
_cell.length_a   1.000
_cell.length_b   1.000
_cell.length_c   1.000
_cell.angle_alpha   90.00
_cell.angle_beta   90.00
_cell.angle_gamma   90.00
#
_symmetry.space_group_name_H-M   'P 1'
#
loop_
_entity.id
_entity.type
_entity.pdbx_description
1 polymer ?
#
loop_
_entity_poly.entity_id
_entity_poly.type
_entity_poly.pdbx_seq_one_letter_code
_entity_poly.pdbx_strand_id
1 'polypeptide(L)'
;MKSLLLVTLSILAFQAHAQDRYVCKSDHSERVIEVVYANPNSKVPCEVRYTKPEGTAVLWDAKHEVGYCEAKAKAFAEKLTSLGMSCSGVDVASSTPVATEQPTETQTQQDAATPLAAPLVDTPTSSTPASATEAATPSQAE
;
A
#
# COMPACT_ATOMS: atom_id res chain seq x y z
N MET A 1 16.18 -34.55 50.51
CA MET A 1 15.80 -33.13 50.41
C MET A 1 16.57 -32.57 49.22
N LYS A 2 16.07 -32.67 47.99
CA LYS A 2 14.98 -31.89 47.37
C LYS A 2 15.43 -30.45 47.06
N SER A 3 16.26 -30.34 46.03
CA SER A 3 16.35 -29.14 45.20
C SER A 3 16.10 -29.57 43.77
N LEU A 4 14.81 -29.64 43.41
CA LEU A 4 14.38 -29.58 42.02
C LEU A 4 14.85 -28.24 41.47
N LEU A 5 15.82 -28.26 40.56
CA LEU A 5 16.22 -27.10 39.78
C LEU A 5 15.25 -27.01 38.60
N LEU A 6 14.09 -26.40 38.85
CA LEU A 6 13.11 -26.04 37.83
C LEU A 6 13.71 -24.93 36.96
N VAL A 7 14.42 -25.33 35.90
CA VAL A 7 14.84 -24.41 34.84
C VAL A 7 13.59 -24.03 34.06
N THR A 8 13.02 -22.86 34.39
CA THR A 8 11.92 -22.22 33.69
C THR A 8 12.36 -21.89 32.26
N LEU A 9 11.95 -22.74 31.31
CA LEU A 9 12.10 -22.52 29.88
C LEU A 9 11.10 -21.43 29.45
N SER A 10 11.50 -20.17 29.59
CA SER A 10 10.74 -19.01 29.10
C SER A 10 10.79 -18.98 27.57
N ILE A 11 9.77 -19.56 26.94
CA ILE A 11 9.58 -19.52 25.48
C ILE A 11 9.25 -18.06 25.10
N LEU A 12 10.22 -17.35 24.54
CA LEU A 12 9.98 -16.08 23.84
C LEU A 12 9.20 -16.39 22.55
N ALA A 13 7.87 -16.28 22.62
CA ALA A 13 7.04 -16.26 21.43
C ALA A 13 7.32 -14.97 20.66
N PHE A 14 8.16 -15.04 19.62
CA PHE A 14 8.28 -13.96 18.65
C PHE A 14 6.94 -13.81 17.93
N GLN A 15 6.18 -12.78 18.30
CA GLN A 15 4.98 -12.38 17.56
C GLN A 15 5.44 -11.88 16.19
N ALA A 16 5.48 -12.81 15.22
CA ALA A 16 5.70 -12.48 13.83
C ALA A 16 4.44 -11.77 13.33
N HIS A 17 4.42 -10.44 13.43
CA HIS A 17 3.43 -9.65 12.73
C HIS A 17 3.49 -10.01 11.25
N ALA A 18 2.35 -10.42 10.70
CA ALA A 18 2.21 -10.69 9.27
C ALA A 18 2.29 -9.35 8.55
N GLN A 19 3.47 -9.07 8.00
CA GLN A 19 3.72 -7.88 7.21
C GLN A 19 3.32 -8.17 5.76
N ASP A 20 2.48 -7.31 5.21
CA ASP A 20 1.97 -7.47 3.85
C ASP A 20 2.89 -6.81 2.81
N ARG A 21 3.95 -6.10 3.25
CA ARG A 21 4.90 -5.43 2.36
C ARG A 21 6.29 -5.31 2.99
N TYR A 22 7.32 -5.53 2.18
CA TYR A 22 8.73 -5.35 2.53
C TYR A 22 9.45 -4.48 1.50
N VAL A 23 10.27 -3.54 1.98
CA VAL A 23 11.21 -2.78 1.16
C VAL A 23 12.62 -3.24 1.47
N CYS A 24 13.30 -3.77 0.47
CA CYS A 24 14.65 -4.31 0.56
C CYS A 24 15.62 -3.41 -0.21
N LYS A 25 16.67 -2.93 0.46
CA LYS A 25 17.65 -2.03 -0.13
C LYS A 25 19.07 -2.61 -0.07
N SER A 26 19.86 -2.25 -1.07
CA SER A 26 21.32 -2.39 -1.14
C SER A 26 21.89 -1.06 -1.63
N ASP A 27 23.22 -0.90 -1.66
CA ASP A 27 23.87 0.34 -2.08
C ASP A 27 23.45 0.82 -3.49
N HIS A 28 23.00 -0.10 -4.36
CA HIS A 28 22.71 0.17 -5.77
C HIS A 28 21.28 -0.18 -6.20
N SER A 29 20.46 -0.78 -5.33
CA SER A 29 19.14 -1.30 -5.74
C SER A 29 18.15 -1.31 -4.60
N GLU A 30 16.93 -0.87 -4.90
CA GLU A 30 15.74 -1.04 -4.08
C GLU A 30 14.80 -2.05 -4.74
N ARG A 31 14.25 -2.94 -3.92
CA ARG A 31 13.36 -4.02 -4.32
C ARG A 31 12.18 -4.09 -3.36
N VAL A 32 11.00 -4.37 -3.87
CA VAL A 32 9.77 -4.39 -3.08
C VAL A 32 9.13 -5.77 -3.19
N ILE A 33 8.76 -6.33 -2.04
CA ILE A 33 7.95 -7.54 -1.95
C ILE A 33 6.60 -7.11 -1.37
N GLU A 34 5.50 -7.45 -2.03
CA GLU A 34 4.17 -7.01 -1.62
C GLU A 34 3.16 -8.15 -1.77
N VAL A 35 2.36 -8.36 -0.74
CA VAL A 35 1.19 -9.22 -0.75
C VAL A 35 0.01 -8.39 -1.25
N VAL A 36 -0.61 -8.83 -2.34
CA VAL A 36 -1.78 -8.20 -2.93
C VAL A 36 -2.97 -9.14 -2.77
N TYR A 37 -4.02 -8.67 -2.12
CA TYR A 37 -5.29 -9.38 -2.00
C TYR A 37 -6.25 -8.95 -3.10
N ALA A 38 -6.97 -9.90 -3.69
CA ALA A 38 -7.94 -9.56 -4.73
C ALA A 38 -9.17 -8.80 -4.19
N ASN A 39 -9.48 -8.95 -2.89
CA ASN A 39 -10.55 -8.25 -2.22
C ASN A 39 -10.03 -7.62 -0.91
N PRO A 40 -10.27 -6.34 -0.64
CA PRO A 40 -9.76 -5.66 0.55
C PRO A 40 -10.31 -6.21 1.87
N ASN A 41 -11.44 -6.91 1.85
CA ASN A 41 -12.08 -7.49 3.04
C ASN A 41 -11.80 -9.00 3.18
N SER A 42 -10.93 -9.58 2.34
CA SER A 42 -10.57 -10.98 2.40
C SER A 42 -9.06 -11.16 2.28
N LYS A 43 -8.52 -12.17 2.97
CA LYS A 43 -7.10 -12.54 2.90
C LYS A 43 -6.78 -13.52 1.78
N VAL A 44 -7.79 -13.99 1.06
CA VAL A 44 -7.66 -14.83 -0.14
C VAL A 44 -8.72 -14.47 -1.18
N PRO A 45 -8.44 -14.66 -2.49
CA PRO A 45 -7.14 -15.06 -3.05
C PRO A 45 -6.08 -13.94 -2.91
N CYS A 46 -4.82 -14.34 -2.84
CA CYS A 46 -3.67 -13.44 -2.67
C CYS A 46 -2.55 -13.75 -3.67
N GLU A 47 -1.72 -12.75 -3.95
CA GLU A 47 -0.50 -12.85 -4.77
C GLU A 47 0.68 -12.20 -4.03
N VAL A 48 1.88 -12.74 -4.21
CA VAL A 48 3.14 -12.10 -3.78
C VAL A 48 3.82 -11.53 -5.01
N ARG A 49 3.88 -10.21 -5.08
CA ARG A 49 4.51 -9.46 -6.16
C ARG A 49 5.90 -9.00 -5.74
N TYR A 50 6.84 -9.13 -6.66
CA TYR A 50 8.22 -8.71 -6.48
C TYR A 50 8.59 -7.70 -7.55
N THR A 51 8.87 -6.47 -7.12
CA THR A 51 9.26 -5.37 -7.99
C THR A 51 10.76 -5.09 -7.81
N LYS A 52 11.47 -5.04 -8.93
CA LYS A 52 12.88 -4.67 -9.04
C LYS A 52 13.05 -3.71 -10.23
N PRO A 53 14.21 -3.08 -10.45
CA PRO A 53 14.39 -2.09 -11.51
C PRO A 53 14.00 -2.61 -12.91
N GLU A 54 14.17 -3.90 -13.18
CA GLU A 54 13.85 -4.52 -14.45
C GLU A 54 12.35 -4.83 -14.62
N GLY A 55 11.54 -4.65 -13.58
CA GLY A 55 10.09 -4.83 -13.61
C GLY A 55 9.53 -5.63 -12.43
N THR A 56 8.24 -5.96 -12.52
CA THR A 56 7.48 -6.67 -11.49
C THR A 56 7.15 -8.09 -11.95
N ALA A 57 7.28 -9.06 -11.04
CA ALA A 57 6.87 -10.45 -11.25
C ALA A 57 5.94 -10.92 -10.11
N VAL A 58 4.98 -11.79 -10.43
CA VAL A 58 4.24 -12.56 -9.42
C VAL A 58 5.06 -13.81 -9.12
N LEU A 59 5.46 -13.97 -7.86
CA LEU A 59 6.29 -15.11 -7.43
C LEU A 59 5.45 -16.27 -6.90
N TRP A 60 4.35 -15.95 -6.22
CA TRP A 60 3.43 -16.91 -5.62
C TRP A 60 2.01 -16.37 -5.64
N ASP A 61 1.04 -17.27 -5.66
CA ASP A 61 -0.36 -16.97 -5.41
C ASP A 61 -1.02 -18.08 -4.59
N ALA A 62 -2.11 -17.75 -3.90
CA ALA A 62 -2.97 -18.71 -3.24
C ALA A 62 -4.43 -18.34 -3.40
N LYS A 63 -5.28 -19.35 -3.64
CA LYS A 63 -6.71 -19.13 -3.84
C LYS A 63 -7.54 -19.24 -2.56
N HIS A 64 -7.11 -20.10 -1.64
CA HIS A 64 -7.93 -20.48 -0.48
C HIS A 64 -7.14 -20.64 0.82
N GLU A 65 -5.83 -20.37 0.82
CA GLU A 65 -4.97 -20.55 1.99
C GLU A 65 -4.58 -19.21 2.62
N VAL A 66 -5.29 -18.85 3.69
CA VAL A 66 -5.01 -17.63 4.47
C VAL A 66 -3.64 -17.75 5.13
N GLY A 67 -2.82 -16.70 5.03
CA GLY A 67 -1.47 -16.67 5.62
C GLY A 67 -0.36 -17.19 4.70
N TYR A 68 -0.70 -17.85 3.58
CA TYR A 68 0.30 -18.40 2.66
C TYR A 68 1.17 -17.30 2.04
N CYS A 69 0.56 -16.25 1.49
CA CYS A 69 1.28 -15.18 0.80
C CYS A 69 2.17 -14.37 1.75
N GLU A 70 1.68 -14.08 2.96
CA GLU A 70 2.39 -13.36 4.01
C GLU A 70 3.61 -14.15 4.48
N ALA A 71 3.46 -15.46 4.71
CA ALA A 71 4.57 -16.34 5.05
C ALA A 71 5.63 -16.40 3.94
N LYS A 72 5.19 -16.46 2.67
CA LYS A 72 6.10 -16.42 1.50
C LYS A 72 6.83 -15.08 1.38
N ALA A 73 6.13 -13.97 1.53
CA ALA A 73 6.70 -12.64 1.47
C ALA A 73 7.77 -12.45 2.56
N LYS A 74 7.46 -12.84 3.80
CA LYS A 74 8.42 -12.81 4.92
C LYS A 74 9.65 -13.66 4.65
N ALA A 75 9.46 -14.93 4.29
CA ALA A 75 10.56 -15.85 4.03
C ALA A 75 11.44 -15.36 2.86
N PHE A 76 10.84 -14.73 1.85
CA PHE A 76 11.59 -14.16 0.74
C PHE A 76 12.36 -12.91 1.16
N ALA A 77 11.79 -12.03 1.99
CA ALA A 77 12.53 -10.90 2.55
C ALA A 77 13.74 -11.38 3.38
N GLU A 78 13.57 -12.39 4.23
CA GLU A 78 14.67 -13.01 4.99
C GLU A 78 15.74 -13.62 4.06
N LYS A 79 15.31 -14.24 2.95
CA LYS A 79 16.23 -14.77 1.94
C LYS A 79 17.02 -13.63 1.29
N LEU A 80 16.37 -12.54 0.92
CA LEU A 80 17.03 -11.36 0.37
C LEU A 80 18.01 -10.74 1.38
N THR A 81 17.66 -10.75 2.67
CA THR A 81 18.59 -10.35 3.74
C THR A 81 19.81 -11.25 3.82
N SER A 82 19.63 -12.57 3.72
CA SER A 82 20.76 -13.52 3.67
C SER A 82 21.66 -13.33 2.45
N LEU A 83 21.18 -12.64 1.40
CA LEU A 83 21.92 -12.30 0.19
C LEU A 83 22.55 -10.89 0.24
N GLY A 84 22.52 -10.23 1.40
CA GLY A 84 23.19 -8.95 1.61
C GLY A 84 22.32 -7.70 1.37
N MET A 85 21.00 -7.85 1.34
CA MET A 85 20.09 -6.70 1.31
C MET A 85 19.54 -6.39 2.70
N SER A 86 19.18 -5.14 2.96
CA SER A 86 18.51 -4.74 4.19
C SER A 86 17.02 -4.61 3.93
N CYS A 87 16.21 -5.52 4.49
CA CYS A 87 14.76 -5.53 4.31
C CYS A 87 14.02 -5.02 5.55
N SER A 88 13.04 -4.14 5.34
CA SER A 88 12.15 -3.62 6.38
C SER A 88 10.70 -3.89 6.02
N GLY A 89 9.92 -4.44 6.96
CA GLY A 89 8.46 -4.55 6.83
C GLY A 89 7.80 -3.18 6.98
N VAL A 90 6.76 -2.91 6.21
CA VAL A 90 5.98 -1.67 6.26
C VAL A 90 4.50 -1.99 6.31
N ASP A 91 3.87 -1.67 7.43
CA ASP A 91 2.42 -1.74 7.60
C ASP A 91 1.77 -0.62 6.78
N VAL A 92 1.18 -0.99 5.64
CA VAL A 92 0.57 -0.03 4.71
C VAL A 92 -0.67 0.66 5.33
N ALA A 93 -1.27 0.06 6.37
CA ALA A 93 -2.39 0.62 7.12
C ALA A 93 -2.05 1.87 7.97
N SER A 94 -0.77 2.18 8.20
CA SER A 94 -0.34 3.38 8.94
C SER A 94 0.33 4.46 8.06
N SER A 95 0.41 4.25 6.75
CA SER A 95 0.80 5.32 5.83
C SER A 95 -0.41 6.17 5.48
N THR A 96 -0.88 6.97 6.44
CA THR A 96 -1.68 8.17 6.12
C THR A 96 -0.82 9.03 5.19
N PRO A 97 -1.26 9.34 3.96
CA PRO A 97 -0.55 10.33 3.16
C PRO A 97 -0.56 11.64 3.96
N VAL A 98 0.61 12.06 4.44
CA VAL A 98 0.81 13.44 4.86
C VAL A 98 0.68 14.27 3.58
N ALA A 99 -0.56 14.67 3.29
CA ALA A 99 -0.80 15.86 2.53
C ALA A 99 -0.19 16.99 3.37
N THR A 100 1.05 17.35 3.05
CA THR A 100 1.59 18.66 3.41
C THR A 100 0.77 19.68 2.64
N GLU A 101 -0.39 20.03 3.20
CA GLU A 101 -0.92 21.37 3.08
C GLU A 101 0.15 22.29 3.68
N GLN A 102 0.99 22.85 2.82
CA GLN A 102 1.82 23.99 3.18
C GLN A 102 0.93 25.24 3.08
N PRO A 103 0.67 25.95 4.18
CA PRO A 103 0.17 27.31 4.10
C PRO A 103 1.36 28.19 3.68
N THR A 104 1.42 28.60 2.41
CA THR A 104 2.26 29.73 2.02
C THR A 104 1.48 31.01 2.32
N GLU A 105 1.55 31.42 3.59
CA GLU A 105 1.45 32.83 3.95
C GLU A 105 2.70 33.54 3.39
N THR A 106 2.51 34.35 2.36
CA THR A 106 3.41 35.47 2.06
C THR A 106 2.60 36.74 2.21
N GLN A 107 2.75 37.36 3.38
CA GLN A 107 2.36 38.75 3.62
C GLN A 107 3.45 39.67 3.06
N THR A 108 3.08 40.61 2.18
CA THR A 108 3.76 41.91 2.08
C THR A 108 2.72 43.01 1.91
N GLN A 109 2.86 44.01 2.78
CA GLN A 109 2.03 45.20 2.95
C GLN A 109 2.01 46.15 1.73
N GLN A 110 0.81 46.67 1.46
CA GLN A 110 0.44 48.10 1.44
C GLN A 110 1.31 49.07 0.60
N ASP A 111 0.83 49.36 -0.61
CA ASP A 111 0.94 50.68 -1.24
C ASP A 111 -0.33 50.97 -2.06
N ALA A 112 -0.58 52.23 -2.38
CA ALA A 112 -1.86 52.91 -2.25
C ALA A 112 -2.70 53.04 -3.54
N ALA A 113 -3.91 53.55 -3.31
CA ALA A 113 -4.80 54.32 -4.21
C ALA A 113 -6.12 53.65 -4.65
N THR A 114 -7.17 54.24 -4.07
CA THR A 114 -8.64 54.11 -4.17
C THR A 114 -9.20 54.51 -5.56
N PRO A 115 -10.54 54.47 -5.79
CA PRO A 115 -11.38 53.39 -6.34
C PRO A 115 -12.04 53.77 -7.70
N LEU A 116 -12.88 52.90 -8.29
CA LEU A 116 -14.29 53.16 -8.67
C LEU A 116 -14.84 52.12 -9.69
N ALA A 117 -16.12 51.75 -9.44
CA ALA A 117 -17.13 51.20 -10.35
C ALA A 117 -17.25 49.66 -10.60
N ALA A 118 -18.10 49.02 -9.75
CA ALA A 118 -19.31 48.20 -10.01
C ALA A 118 -19.65 47.68 -11.44
N PRO A 119 -20.65 46.77 -11.66
CA PRO A 119 -21.34 45.80 -10.76
C PRO A 119 -21.57 44.37 -11.35
N LEU A 120 -22.00 43.44 -10.47
CA LEU A 120 -23.02 42.36 -10.57
C LEU A 120 -23.41 41.77 -11.95
N VAL A 121 -23.38 40.42 -12.07
CA VAL A 121 -24.43 39.52 -12.64
C VAL A 121 -24.04 38.06 -12.33
N ASP A 122 -24.84 37.28 -11.58
CA ASP A 122 -25.87 36.31 -12.06
C ASP A 122 -25.26 35.12 -12.82
N THR A 123 -25.56 33.83 -12.64
CA THR A 123 -26.38 32.95 -11.78
C THR A 123 -25.98 31.51 -12.22
N PRO A 124 -26.33 30.43 -11.50
CA PRO A 124 -25.90 29.07 -11.82
C PRO A 124 -26.72 28.46 -12.97
N THR A 125 -26.10 27.69 -13.86
CA THR A 125 -26.82 26.86 -14.83
C THR A 125 -26.57 25.37 -14.59
N SER A 126 -27.66 24.74 -14.17
CA SER A 126 -27.93 23.31 -14.14
C SER A 126 -27.96 22.73 -15.54
N SER A 127 -27.48 21.49 -15.71
CA SER A 127 -27.90 20.48 -16.72
C SER A 127 -26.87 19.34 -16.69
N THR A 128 -27.14 18.04 -16.72
CA THR A 128 -28.33 17.19 -16.84
C THR A 128 -27.84 15.75 -16.65
N PRO A 129 -28.53 14.87 -15.90
CA PRO A 129 -28.31 13.43 -15.94
C PRO A 129 -29.42 12.73 -16.74
N ALA A 130 -29.06 11.74 -17.57
CA ALA A 130 -29.89 10.62 -18.05
C ALA A 130 -29.08 9.83 -19.09
N SER A 131 -28.79 8.55 -18.87
CA SER A 131 -29.57 7.38 -19.36
C SER A 131 -29.29 7.09 -20.85
N ALA A 132 -29.15 5.88 -21.37
CA ALA A 132 -29.38 4.52 -20.92
C ALA A 132 -28.68 3.55 -21.90
N THR A 133 -28.56 2.28 -21.51
CA THR A 133 -28.89 1.06 -22.27
C THR A 133 -28.51 0.93 -23.76
N GLU A 134 -27.70 -0.08 -24.09
CA GLU A 134 -28.01 -1.20 -25.03
C GLU A 134 -26.82 -2.18 -24.99
N ALA A 135 -26.97 -3.44 -24.56
CA ALA A 135 -27.58 -4.59 -25.23
C ALA A 135 -26.56 -5.46 -25.99
N ALA A 136 -26.79 -6.76 -25.89
CA ALA A 136 -25.92 -7.89 -26.16
C ALA A 136 -25.56 -8.12 -27.63
N THR A 137 -24.46 -8.86 -27.87
CA THR A 137 -24.36 -9.89 -28.93
C THR A 137 -23.25 -10.89 -28.59
N PRO A 138 -23.52 -12.20 -28.49
CA PRO A 138 -22.52 -13.25 -28.57
C PRO A 138 -22.41 -13.80 -30.01
N SER A 139 -21.22 -14.18 -30.48
CA SER A 139 -21.08 -15.07 -31.64
C SER A 139 -19.76 -15.84 -31.61
N GLN A 140 -19.87 -17.15 -31.82
CA GLN A 140 -18.83 -18.18 -31.95
C GLN A 140 -18.16 -18.21 -33.35
N ALA A 141 -17.20 -19.13 -33.48
CA ALA A 141 -16.48 -19.68 -34.64
C ALA A 141 -15.10 -19.02 -34.84
N GLU A 142 -13.97 -19.74 -34.92
CA GLU A 142 -13.68 -21.11 -35.39
C GLU A 142 -12.66 -21.85 -34.50
#